data_AF-A0A381IEM2-F1
#
_entry.id   AF-A0A381IEM2-F1
#
_cell.length_a   1.000
_cell.length_b   1.000
_cell.length_c   1.000
_cell.angle_alpha   90.00
_cell.angle_beta   90.00
_cell.angle_gamma   90.00
#
_symmetry.space_group_name_H-M   'P 1'
#
loop_
_entity.id
_entity.type
_entity.pdbx_description
1 polymer ?
#
loop_
_entity_poly.entity_id
_entity_poly.type
_entity_poly.pdbx_seq_one_letter_code
_entity_poly.pdbx_strand_id
1 'polypeptide(L)'
;MLKKDYWILNYSNPAAIVSEACRKLRPNARIINICDMPIAIIDMIAGSLNINDVHNIRYDYFGLNHFGWFTSIDYKHRDLMEEIKEIHKRK
;
A
#
# COMPACT_ATOMS: atom_id res chain seq x y z
N MET A 1 -16.85 12.90 -25.98
CA MET A 1 -15.98 13.79 -25.17
C MET A 1 -16.14 13.37 -23.71
N LEU A 2 -15.05 13.10 -22.98
CA LEU A 2 -15.12 12.73 -21.56
C LEU A 2 -15.67 13.91 -20.75
N LYS A 3 -16.60 13.66 -19.81
CA LYS A 3 -17.20 14.72 -18.97
C LYS A 3 -16.13 15.40 -18.12
N LYS A 4 -16.24 16.72 -17.92
CA LYS A 4 -15.24 17.50 -17.17
C LYS A 4 -15.16 17.20 -15.67
N ASP A 5 -15.88 16.19 -15.15
CA ASP A 5 -15.99 15.79 -13.75
C ASP A 5 -15.33 14.41 -13.44
N TYR A 6 -14.67 13.76 -14.41
CA TYR A 6 -14.02 12.46 -14.18
C TYR A 6 -12.85 12.49 -13.17
N TRP A 7 -12.57 11.33 -12.58
CA TRP A 7 -11.33 11.02 -11.87
C TRP A 7 -10.49 10.04 -12.68
N ILE A 8 -9.16 10.16 -12.58
CA ILE A 8 -8.21 9.19 -13.12
C ILE A 8 -7.62 8.41 -11.94
N LEU A 9 -7.82 7.10 -11.95
CA LEU A 9 -7.10 6.16 -11.10
C LEU A 9 -5.91 5.64 -11.91
N ASN A 10 -4.71 6.10 -11.58
CA ASN A 10 -3.51 5.76 -12.33
C ASN A 10 -2.68 4.70 -11.58
N TYR A 11 -2.59 3.51 -12.18
CA TYR A 11 -1.75 2.39 -11.75
C TYR A 11 -0.53 2.19 -12.67
N SER A 12 -0.26 3.13 -13.58
CA SER A 12 0.89 3.06 -14.49
C SER A 12 2.20 3.39 -13.76
N ASN A 13 3.24 2.64 -14.10
CA ASN A 13 4.56 2.77 -13.49
C ASN A 13 5.56 3.53 -14.37
N PRO A 14 6.64 4.11 -13.79
CA PRO A 14 6.95 4.15 -12.35
C PRO A 14 6.13 5.21 -11.59
N ALA A 15 5.25 4.79 -10.67
CA ALA A 15 4.22 5.66 -10.11
C ALA A 15 4.78 6.83 -9.28
N ALA A 16 5.94 6.66 -8.61
CA ALA A 16 6.62 7.77 -7.92
C ALA A 16 6.97 8.94 -8.87
N ILE A 17 7.59 8.63 -10.02
CA ILE A 17 8.03 9.63 -11.00
C ILE A 17 6.81 10.25 -11.68
N VAL A 18 5.85 9.41 -12.10
CA VAL A 18 4.63 9.88 -12.77
C VAL A 18 3.80 10.76 -11.84
N SER A 19 3.66 10.39 -10.56
CA SER A 19 2.96 11.21 -9.57
C SER A 19 3.61 12.57 -9.37
N GLU A 20 4.94 12.64 -9.32
CA GLU A 20 5.67 13.91 -9.22
C GLU A 20 5.50 14.77 -10.48
N ALA A 21 5.50 14.14 -11.66
CA ALA A 21 5.20 14.83 -12.92
C ALA A 21 3.76 15.38 -12.94
N CYS A 22 2.77 14.59 -12.50
CA CYS A 22 1.39 15.05 -12.37
C CYS A 22 1.30 16.25 -11.41
N ARG A 23 1.96 16.17 -10.24
CA ARG A 23 1.99 17.25 -9.26
C ARG A 23 2.56 18.54 -9.84
N LYS A 24 3.66 18.47 -10.60
CA LYS A 24 4.31 19.65 -11.22
C LYS A 24 3.55 20.18 -12.44
N LEU A 25 3.15 19.30 -13.36
CA LEU A 25 2.65 19.69 -14.68
C LEU A 25 1.13 19.81 -14.73
N ARG A 26 0.41 19.15 -13.82
CA ARG A 26 -1.06 19.06 -13.79
C ARG A 26 -1.60 19.15 -12.35
N PRO A 27 -1.27 20.19 -11.57
CA PRO A 27 -1.60 20.28 -10.15
C PRO A 27 -3.12 20.28 -9.84
N ASN A 28 -3.95 20.67 -10.82
CA ASN A 28 -5.41 20.75 -10.68
C ASN A 28 -6.15 19.55 -11.29
N ALA A 29 -5.42 18.55 -11.83
CA ALA A 29 -6.05 17.37 -12.39
C ALA A 29 -6.54 16.44 -11.28
N ARG A 30 -7.75 15.88 -11.44
CA ARG A 30 -8.32 14.89 -10.53
C ARG A 30 -7.73 13.51 -10.80
N ILE A 31 -6.51 13.30 -10.30
CA ILE A 31 -5.73 12.07 -10.50
C ILE A 31 -5.29 11.53 -9.14
N ILE A 32 -5.50 10.23 -8.92
CA ILE A 32 -4.94 9.50 -7.78
C ILE A 32 -3.98 8.46 -8.36
N ASN A 33 -2.70 8.56 -8.00
CA ASN A 33 -1.69 7.57 -8.36
C ASN A 33 -1.64 6.51 -7.26
N ILE A 34 -1.83 5.24 -7.62
CA ILE A 34 -1.95 4.12 -6.67
C ILE A 34 -0.97 3.00 -7.01
N CYS A 35 -0.73 2.12 -6.04
CA CYS A 35 0.10 0.94 -6.16
C CYS A 35 -0.48 -0.18 -5.28
N ASP A 36 -0.44 -1.40 -5.78
CA ASP A 36 -0.94 -2.62 -5.15
C ASP A 36 0.11 -3.35 -4.31
N MET A 37 1.38 -2.96 -4.38
CA MET A 37 2.47 -3.62 -3.64
C MET A 37 2.24 -3.70 -2.12
N PRO A 38 1.78 -2.64 -1.41
CA PRO A 38 1.47 -2.75 0.02
C PRO A 38 0.36 -3.77 0.32
N ILE A 39 -0.63 -3.89 -0.57
CA ILE A 39 -1.73 -4.86 -0.44
C ILE A 39 -1.17 -6.28 -0.56
N ALA A 40 -0.35 -6.53 -1.59
CA ALA A 40 0.28 -7.83 -1.80
C ALA A 40 1.16 -8.27 -0.61
N ILE A 41 1.88 -7.34 0.02
CA ILE A 41 2.68 -7.63 1.22
C ILE A 41 1.79 -8.05 2.40
N ILE A 42 0.66 -7.36 2.62
CA ILE A 42 -0.30 -7.71 3.67
C ILE A 42 -0.92 -9.10 3.43
N ASP A 43 -1.26 -9.42 2.17
CA ASP A 43 -1.77 -10.74 1.82
C ASP A 43 -0.74 -11.84 2.09
N MET A 44 0.55 -11.61 1.79
CA MET A 44 1.63 -12.53 2.11
C MET A 44 1.82 -12.73 3.61
N ILE A 45 1.75 -11.64 4.39
CA ILE A 45 1.82 -11.69 5.86
C ILE A 45 0.67 -12.53 6.40
N ALA A 46 -0.56 -12.26 5.95
CA ALA A 46 -1.75 -12.98 6.39
C ALA A 46 -1.65 -14.48 6.07
N GLY A 47 -1.22 -14.83 4.86
CA GLY A 47 -0.96 -16.21 4.46
C GLY A 47 0.08 -16.91 5.34
N SER A 48 1.17 -16.22 5.69
CA SER A 48 2.22 -16.77 6.56
C SER A 48 1.75 -17.05 8.00
N LEU A 49 0.71 -16.35 8.45
CA LEU A 49 0.12 -16.45 9.78
C LEU A 49 -1.23 -17.20 9.79
N ASN A 50 -1.63 -17.81 8.67
CA ASN A 50 -2.92 -18.48 8.48
C ASN A 50 -4.13 -17.60 8.83
N ILE A 51 -4.06 -16.30 8.53
CA ILE A 51 -5.15 -15.34 8.69
C ILE A 51 -5.97 -15.32 7.40
N ASN A 52 -7.21 -15.81 7.46
CA ASN A 52 -8.12 -15.81 6.30
C ASN A 52 -8.92 -14.49 6.15
N ASP A 53 -8.94 -13.67 7.20
CA ASP A 53 -9.72 -12.44 7.30
C ASP A 53 -8.83 -11.20 7.14
N VAL A 54 -8.23 -11.07 5.96
CA VAL A 54 -7.27 -9.99 5.61
C VAL A 54 -7.86 -8.59 5.79
N HIS A 55 -9.18 -8.42 5.60
CA HIS A 55 -9.85 -7.12 5.72
C HIS A 55 -9.90 -6.58 7.16
N ASN A 56 -9.68 -7.44 8.16
CA ASN A 56 -9.57 -7.03 9.56
C ASN A 56 -8.12 -6.76 10.00
N ILE A 57 -7.15 -6.86 9.08
CA ILE A 57 -5.78 -6.40 9.33
C ILE A 57 -5.75 -4.88 9.19
N ARG A 58 -5.33 -4.18 10.24
CA ARG A 58 -5.13 -2.73 10.28
C ARG A 58 -3.64 -2.45 10.31
N TYR A 59 -3.19 -1.47 9.53
CA TYR A 59 -1.77 -1.17 9.44
C TYR A 59 -1.52 0.30 9.14
N ASP A 60 -0.43 0.82 9.69
CA ASP A 60 0.09 2.14 9.36
C ASP A 60 1.31 1.99 8.45
N TYR A 61 1.30 2.68 7.31
CA TYR A 61 2.34 2.63 6.30
C TYR A 61 2.74 4.03 5.85
N PHE A 62 4.03 4.28 5.67
CA PHE A 62 4.52 5.53 5.12
C PHE A 62 5.72 5.31 4.19
N GLY A 63 5.93 6.24 3.27
CA GLY A 63 7.08 6.23 2.35
C GLY A 63 6.70 6.72 0.96
N LEU A 64 7.58 6.43 0.00
CA LEU A 64 7.33 6.64 -1.43
C LEU A 64 6.75 5.37 -2.04
N ASN A 65 6.20 5.48 -3.25
CA ASN A 65 5.83 4.32 -4.04
C ASN A 65 7.04 3.38 -4.21
N HIS A 66 6.85 2.10 -3.88
CA HIS A 66 7.89 1.05 -3.85
C HIS A 66 9.07 1.33 -2.90
N PHE A 67 8.93 2.26 -1.96
CA PHE A 67 9.99 2.61 -1.01
C PHE A 67 9.38 3.14 0.30
N GLY A 68 8.81 2.23 1.08
CA GLY A 68 8.12 2.56 2.32
C GLY A 68 8.14 1.43 3.34
N TRP A 69 7.65 1.74 4.54
CA TRP A 69 7.72 0.89 5.72
C TRP A 69 6.37 0.81 6.42
N PHE A 70 6.05 -0.38 6.91
CA PHE A 70 4.98 -0.59 7.88
C PHE A 70 5.50 -0.23 9.27
N THR A 71 4.73 0.56 10.02
CA THR A 71 5.05 0.98 11.40
C THR A 71 4.21 0.25 12.43
N SER A 72 3.03 -0.22 12.05
CA SER A 72 2.15 -1.04 12.85
C SER A 72 1.41 -2.02 11.93
N ILE A 73 1.17 -3.24 12.40
CA ILE A 73 0.27 -4.20 11.77
C ILE A 73 -0.49 -4.93 12.89
N ASP A 74 -1.77 -4.63 13.04
CA ASP A 74 -2.67 -5.22 14.01
C ASP A 74 -3.68 -6.15 13.33
N TYR A 75 -3.97 -7.28 13.97
CA TYR A 75 -5.13 -8.08 13.66
C TYR A 75 -5.87 -8.48 14.94
N LYS A 76 -6.98 -7.78 15.22
CA LYS A 76 -7.84 -8.05 16.39
C LYS A 76 -7.05 -8.01 17.70
N HIS A 77 -6.28 -6.94 17.91
CA HIS A 77 -5.41 -6.73 19.09
C HIS A 77 -4.18 -7.65 19.16
N ARG A 78 -3.82 -8.31 18.05
CA ARG A 78 -2.56 -9.03 17.89
C ARG A 78 -1.58 -8.17 17.11
N ASP A 79 -0.43 -7.90 17.71
CA ASP A 79 0.69 -7.25 17.04
C ASP A 79 1.40 -8.23 16.11
N LEU A 80 1.10 -8.14 14.81
CA LEU A 80 1.66 -9.03 13.81
C LEU A 80 3.13 -8.67 13.49
N MET A 81 3.58 -7.45 13.78
CA MET A 81 4.96 -7.04 13.48
C MET A 81 5.97 -7.88 14.26
N GLU A 82 5.70 -8.15 15.54
CA GLU A 82 6.55 -9.04 16.34
C GLU A 82 6.47 -10.50 15.88
N GLU A 83 5.27 -11.00 15.54
CA GLU A 83 5.10 -12.36 15.01
C GLU A 83 5.93 -12.59 13.73
N ILE A 84 5.92 -11.62 12.81
CA ILE A 84 6.68 -11.68 11.54
C ILE A 84 8.19 -11.64 11.78
N LYS A 85 8.66 -10.81 12.73
CA LYS A 85 10.09 -10.74 13.09
C LYS A 85 10.58 -12.08 13.60
N GLU A 86 9.81 -12.75 14.45
CA GLU A 86 10.15 -14.07 14.98
C GLU A 86 10.22 -15.15 13.90
N ILE A 87 9.35 -15.10 12.88
CA ILE A 87 9.42 -16.00 11.72
C ILE A 87 10.76 -15.82 10.97
N HIS A 88 11.21 -14.58 10.79
CA HIS A 88 12.45 -14.28 10.06
C HIS A 88 13.71 -14.66 10.85
N LYS A 89 13.70 -14.60 12.18
CA LYS A 89 14.83 -15.02 13.03
C LYS A 89 15.06 -16.54 13.06
N ARG A 90 14.05 -17.33 12.68
CA ARG A 90 14.11 -18.80 12.69
C ARG A 90 14.66 -19.42 11.41
N LYS A 91 14.97 -18.59 10.41
CA LYS A 91 15.67 -18.97 9.18
C LYS A 91 17.15 -18.62 9.30
#